data_AF-A0A0F8AWE5-F1
#
_entry.id   AF-A0A0F8AWE5-F1
#
_cell.length_a   1.000
_cell.length_b   1.000
_cell.length_c   1.000
_cell.angle_alpha   90.00
_cell.angle_beta   90.00
_cell.angle_gamma   90.00
#
_symmetry.space_group_name_H-M   'P 1'
#
loop_
_entity.id
_entity.type
_entity.pdbx_description
1 polymer ?
#
loop_
_entity_poly.entity_id
_entity_poly.type
_entity_poly.pdbx_seq_one_letter_code
_entity_poly.pdbx_strand_id
1 'polypeptide(L)'
;MKYSTIVTIAAISTPSLVQAASGTINVLTMNVGGKDVPGDKTVNSRTIGSHFAKLNYDVINIQSDFDSHDAIYETDNHGHRTTTSGGAGKGDGLNTLSNLPFIDFRRVKWDKCSNAEGGDCDTRKGFTFMRMRAAEGVYIDMYNLQTDGGMQGDDVAARSANLAQVSEYIKKWSGGNAVMVFGDTNSIFSRTSDNINVFGDQNGMSDAWYTLVRKGNTAADISCSNPANTLMCELGDKVISRGSELLTLDASTFEYVGKQFVQPDGSVLSDRDPVQVSLTWSQSETLRQSDLYGAPHGEVWFNDAPAVAAKGSRPKVASLGFAGGNRVDKVSVTLNDGTLLEHGGKGGDWKSLNLEVDEFWVTADLCQGDRDGKTRIFYIKATTSKNNKLEVGKTTDACQTYSAPSGFQIIGFAGQAGDEIDQLCVIYGLQ
;
A
#
# COMPACT_ATOMS: atom_id res chain seq x y z
N MET A 1 -25.66 64.40 25.31
CA MET A 1 -25.94 62.99 25.66
C MET A 1 -26.13 62.21 24.37
N LYS A 2 -25.12 61.45 23.93
CA LYS A 2 -25.23 60.52 22.80
C LYS A 2 -24.82 59.14 23.32
N TYR A 3 -25.79 58.25 23.47
CA TYR A 3 -25.56 56.84 23.81
C TYR A 3 -25.02 56.14 22.55
N SER A 4 -23.82 55.57 22.64
CA SER A 4 -23.32 54.64 21.61
C SER A 4 -23.57 53.23 22.11
N THR A 5 -24.50 52.54 21.45
CA THR A 5 -24.82 51.14 21.67
C THR A 5 -23.73 50.29 21.03
N ILE A 6 -22.99 49.52 21.84
CA ILE A 6 -22.07 48.49 21.35
C ILE A 6 -22.91 47.26 21.03
N VAL A 7 -22.97 46.89 19.75
CA VAL A 7 -23.54 45.62 19.29
C VAL A 7 -22.41 44.60 19.25
N THR A 8 -22.45 43.63 20.17
CA THR A 8 -21.56 42.48 20.16
C THR A 8 -22.08 41.47 19.15
N ILE A 9 -21.40 41.33 18.01
CA ILE A 9 -21.68 40.28 17.03
C ILE A 9 -21.02 38.99 17.54
N ALA A 10 -21.83 38.03 17.99
CA ALA A 10 -21.37 36.69 18.26
C ALA A 10 -21.06 35.99 16.92
N ALA A 11 -19.79 35.64 16.70
CA ALA A 11 -19.39 34.84 15.55
C ALA A 11 -19.91 33.41 15.74
N ILE A 12 -20.90 33.04 14.93
CA ILE A 12 -21.37 31.65 14.82
C ILE A 12 -20.32 30.90 14.00
N SER A 13 -19.42 30.17 14.66
CA SER A 13 -18.51 29.25 13.99
C SER A 13 -19.32 28.04 13.51
N THR A 14 -19.70 28.03 12.23
CA THR A 14 -20.24 26.80 11.62
C THR A 14 -19.13 25.75 11.62
N PRO A 15 -19.36 24.53 12.14
CA PRO A 15 -18.37 23.47 12.07
C PRO A 15 -18.03 23.23 10.60
N SER A 16 -16.77 23.48 10.22
CA SER A 16 -16.26 23.10 8.91
C SER A 16 -16.29 21.58 8.84
N LEU A 17 -17.16 21.02 8.01
CA LEU A 17 -17.09 19.62 7.64
C LEU A 17 -15.68 19.36 7.10
N VAL A 18 -14.93 18.46 7.74
CA VAL A 18 -13.60 18.07 7.26
C VAL A 18 -13.81 17.30 5.97
N GLN A 19 -13.60 17.98 4.83
CA GLN A 19 -13.74 17.39 3.51
C GLN A 19 -12.83 16.16 3.38
N ALA A 20 -13.35 15.09 2.78
CA ALA A 20 -12.55 13.91 2.49
C ALA A 20 -11.38 14.28 1.57
N ALA A 21 -10.17 13.86 1.95
CA ALA A 21 -9.00 14.06 1.11
C ALA A 21 -9.14 13.24 -0.18
N SER A 22 -8.67 13.80 -1.29
CA SER A 22 -8.62 13.11 -2.58
C SER A 22 -7.42 13.57 -3.38
N GLY A 23 -7.05 12.77 -4.38
CA GLY A 23 -5.91 13.08 -5.23
C GLY A 23 -5.80 12.17 -6.43
N THR A 24 -4.69 12.31 -7.14
CA THR A 24 -4.28 11.43 -8.23
C THR A 24 -2.90 10.89 -7.91
N ILE A 25 -2.63 9.67 -8.34
CA ILE A 25 -1.32 9.04 -8.28
C ILE A 25 -0.98 8.47 -9.65
N ASN A 26 0.20 8.83 -10.17
CA ASN A 26 0.71 8.38 -11.46
C ASN A 26 1.78 7.34 -11.21
N VAL A 27 1.54 6.10 -11.62
CA VAL A 27 2.48 5.00 -11.42
C VAL A 27 3.10 4.56 -12.74
N LEU A 28 4.35 4.12 -12.68
CA LEU A 28 5.09 3.53 -13.79
C LEU A 28 5.63 2.16 -13.37
N THR A 29 5.52 1.18 -14.26
CA THR A 29 6.33 -0.04 -14.17
C THR A 29 7.27 -0.15 -15.37
N MET A 30 8.54 -0.45 -15.11
CA MET A 30 9.57 -0.55 -16.15
C MET A 30 10.61 -1.63 -15.81
N ASN A 31 10.73 -2.62 -16.68
CA ASN A 31 11.87 -3.53 -16.66
C ASN A 31 13.10 -2.81 -17.24
N VAL A 32 14.21 -2.72 -16.48
CA VAL A 32 15.41 -1.96 -16.86
C VAL A 32 16.62 -2.82 -17.23
N GLY A 33 16.51 -4.15 -17.10
CA GLY A 33 17.61 -5.09 -17.28
C GLY A 33 17.55 -5.91 -18.57
N GLY A 34 16.77 -5.46 -19.54
CA GLY A 34 16.44 -6.16 -20.78
C GLY A 34 17.62 -6.70 -21.60
N LYS A 35 17.34 -7.74 -22.39
CA LYS A 35 18.29 -8.28 -23.39
C LYS A 35 18.20 -7.47 -24.69
N ASP A 36 19.27 -7.48 -25.48
CA ASP A 36 19.29 -6.90 -26.83
C ASP A 36 18.94 -5.39 -26.94
N VAL A 37 19.03 -4.65 -25.84
CA VAL A 37 18.94 -3.18 -25.83
C VAL A 37 20.23 -2.59 -26.42
N PRO A 38 20.19 -1.80 -27.51
CA PRO A 38 21.37 -1.19 -28.09
C PRO A 38 22.09 -0.22 -27.13
N GLY A 39 23.39 -0.01 -27.32
CA GLY A 39 24.15 0.98 -26.57
C GLY A 39 24.77 0.46 -25.26
N ASP A 40 25.37 1.38 -24.50
CA ASP A 40 26.02 1.06 -23.23
C ASP A 40 25.01 1.02 -22.08
N LYS A 41 25.04 -0.04 -21.27
CA LYS A 41 24.07 -0.26 -20.18
C LYS A 41 24.08 0.84 -19.13
N THR A 42 25.27 1.34 -18.77
CA THR A 42 25.40 2.40 -17.76
C THR A 42 24.90 3.73 -18.31
N VAL A 43 25.22 4.06 -19.56
CA VAL A 43 24.69 5.26 -20.24
C VAL A 43 23.16 5.18 -20.32
N ASN A 44 22.62 4.06 -20.78
CA ASN A 44 21.17 3.85 -20.87
C ASN A 44 20.49 3.99 -19.50
N SER A 45 21.09 3.43 -18.45
CA SER A 45 20.59 3.55 -17.07
C SER A 45 20.55 4.99 -16.58
N ARG A 46 21.58 5.80 -16.87
CA ARG A 46 21.56 7.26 -16.57
C ARG A 46 20.50 8.00 -17.38
N THR A 47 20.28 7.61 -18.63
CA THR A 47 19.22 8.20 -19.47
C THR A 47 17.85 7.86 -18.91
N ILE A 48 17.62 6.60 -18.49
CA ILE A 48 16.40 6.17 -17.79
C ILE A 48 16.17 7.02 -16.53
N GLY A 49 17.17 7.16 -15.66
CA GLY A 49 17.06 8.00 -14.45
C GLY A 49 16.74 9.47 -14.76
N SER A 50 17.33 10.03 -15.82
CA SER A 50 17.01 11.39 -16.28
C SER A 50 15.56 11.51 -16.77
N HIS A 51 15.04 10.48 -17.43
CA HIS A 51 13.64 10.44 -17.85
C HIS A 51 12.69 10.28 -16.65
N PHE A 52 13.02 9.45 -15.67
CA PHE A 52 12.27 9.34 -14.42
C PHE A 52 12.15 10.69 -13.72
N ALA A 53 13.27 11.40 -13.52
CA ALA A 53 13.28 12.74 -12.93
C ALA A 53 12.46 13.77 -13.73
N LYS A 54 12.54 13.71 -15.07
CA LYS A 54 11.84 14.65 -15.96
C LYS A 54 10.33 14.41 -16.01
N LEU A 55 9.92 13.15 -16.07
CA LEU A 55 8.51 12.74 -16.19
C LEU A 55 7.81 12.75 -14.82
N ASN A 56 8.58 12.61 -13.74
CA ASN A 56 8.15 12.84 -12.36
C ASN A 56 6.88 12.07 -11.99
N TYR A 57 6.90 10.75 -12.23
CA TYR A 57 5.85 9.85 -11.76
C TYR A 57 5.85 9.77 -10.22
N ASP A 58 4.72 9.48 -9.60
CA ASP A 58 4.63 9.47 -8.13
C ASP A 58 5.29 8.22 -7.53
N VAL A 59 5.15 7.07 -8.21
CA VAL A 59 5.78 5.80 -7.84
C VAL A 59 6.22 5.04 -9.08
N ILE A 60 7.46 4.59 -9.09
CA ILE A 60 8.07 3.83 -10.17
C ILE A 60 8.53 2.49 -9.61
N ASN A 61 7.96 1.39 -10.08
CA ASN A 61 8.46 0.05 -9.85
C ASN A 61 9.37 -0.37 -10.99
N ILE A 62 10.61 -0.74 -10.68
CA ILE A 62 11.56 -1.27 -11.66
C ILE A 62 11.88 -2.74 -11.40
N GLN A 63 12.05 -3.48 -12.50
CA GLN A 63 12.40 -4.90 -12.52
C GLN A 63 13.70 -5.16 -13.27
N SER A 64 14.30 -6.32 -13.05
CA SER A 64 15.63 -6.70 -13.56
C SER A 64 16.75 -5.69 -13.22
N ASP A 65 16.58 -4.89 -12.18
CA ASP A 65 17.56 -3.93 -11.72
C ASP A 65 18.61 -4.60 -10.82
N PHE A 66 19.50 -5.36 -11.47
CA PHE A 66 20.60 -6.03 -10.77
C PHE A 66 21.81 -5.10 -10.63
N ASP A 67 22.22 -4.43 -11.70
CA ASP A 67 23.44 -3.62 -11.74
C ASP A 67 23.20 -2.23 -12.35
N SER A 68 21.94 -1.78 -12.45
CA SER A 68 21.56 -0.50 -13.06
C SER A 68 21.29 0.62 -12.05
N HIS A 69 20.90 0.27 -10.82
CA HIS A 69 20.45 1.17 -9.77
C HIS A 69 21.39 2.35 -9.52
N ASP A 70 22.69 2.12 -9.37
CA ASP A 70 23.64 3.21 -9.09
C ASP A 70 23.62 4.28 -10.19
N ALA A 71 23.54 3.87 -11.46
CA ALA A 71 23.50 4.78 -12.61
C ALA A 71 22.14 5.44 -12.80
N ILE A 72 21.03 4.72 -12.54
CA ILE A 72 19.68 5.31 -12.53
C ILE A 72 19.61 6.38 -11.42
N TYR A 73 20.09 6.06 -10.23
CA TYR A 73 20.03 6.93 -9.05
C TYR A 73 20.97 8.13 -9.14
N GLU A 74 21.99 8.10 -10.00
CA GLU A 74 22.87 9.23 -10.25
C GLU A 74 22.13 10.40 -10.91
N THR A 75 21.11 10.10 -11.73
CA THR A 75 20.40 11.09 -12.54
C THR A 75 18.91 11.22 -12.22
N ASP A 76 18.37 10.32 -11.40
CA ASP A 76 17.03 10.41 -10.83
C ASP A 76 16.98 11.36 -9.60
N ASN A 77 15.79 11.86 -9.24
CA ASN A 77 15.59 12.77 -8.12
C ASN A 77 14.41 12.43 -7.18
N HIS A 78 13.85 11.22 -7.25
CA HIS A 78 12.77 10.81 -6.35
C HIS A 78 13.27 10.73 -4.90
N GLY A 79 12.52 11.32 -3.96
CA GLY A 79 12.94 11.50 -2.57
C GLY A 79 12.97 10.21 -1.73
N HIS A 80 12.26 9.17 -2.15
CA HIS A 80 12.17 7.89 -1.47
C HIS A 80 12.54 6.76 -2.42
N ARG A 81 13.41 5.85 -1.95
CA ARG A 81 13.82 4.68 -2.74
C ARG A 81 14.07 3.47 -1.86
N THR A 82 13.78 2.29 -2.39
CA THR A 82 14.12 1.03 -1.73
C THR A 82 15.62 0.81 -1.75
N THR A 83 16.17 0.19 -0.72
CA THR A 83 17.56 -0.29 -0.77
C THR A 83 17.67 -1.50 -1.68
N THR A 84 18.62 -1.49 -2.60
CA THR A 84 18.90 -2.63 -3.51
C THR A 84 19.19 -3.92 -2.74
N SER A 85 18.74 -5.04 -3.29
CA SER A 85 19.03 -6.40 -2.77
C SER A 85 20.35 -6.98 -3.30
N GLY A 86 21.05 -6.24 -4.18
CA GLY A 86 22.34 -6.59 -4.77
C GLY A 86 22.26 -7.07 -6.22
N GLY A 87 23.43 -7.31 -6.82
CA GLY A 87 23.57 -7.73 -8.21
C GLY A 87 23.02 -9.13 -8.54
N ALA A 88 23.15 -9.52 -9.80
CA ALA A 88 22.65 -10.80 -10.30
C ALA A 88 23.17 -11.99 -9.47
N GLY A 89 22.29 -12.94 -9.18
CA GLY A 89 22.56 -14.10 -8.31
C GLY A 89 22.52 -13.81 -6.80
N LYS A 90 22.48 -12.54 -6.39
CA LYS A 90 22.36 -12.13 -4.98
C LYS A 90 21.04 -11.43 -4.70
N GLY A 91 20.65 -10.49 -5.55
CA GLY A 91 19.42 -9.73 -5.44
C GLY A 91 18.24 -10.36 -6.16
N ASP A 92 17.10 -9.72 -5.97
CA ASP A 92 15.82 -9.99 -6.62
C ASP A 92 15.57 -9.14 -7.87
N GLY A 93 16.40 -8.10 -8.10
CA GLY A 93 16.27 -7.19 -9.24
C GLY A 93 15.07 -6.24 -9.15
N LEU A 94 14.47 -6.07 -7.97
CA LEU A 94 13.29 -5.25 -7.77
C LEU A 94 13.62 -4.01 -6.93
N ASN A 95 13.28 -2.83 -7.45
CA ASN A 95 13.39 -1.59 -6.68
C ASN A 95 12.18 -0.69 -6.94
N THR A 96 11.93 0.22 -6.00
CA THR A 96 10.89 1.25 -6.13
C THR A 96 11.52 2.61 -5.89
N LEU A 97 11.20 3.57 -6.76
CA LEU A 97 11.48 5.00 -6.59
C LEU A 97 10.15 5.73 -6.38
N SER A 98 10.08 6.71 -5.49
CA SER A 98 8.84 7.40 -5.19
C SER A 98 9.04 8.82 -4.67
N ASN A 99 8.10 9.68 -5.04
CA ASN A 99 7.92 11.02 -4.45
C ASN A 99 7.15 10.98 -3.13
N LEU A 100 6.55 9.84 -2.79
CA LEU A 100 5.73 9.62 -1.60
C LEU A 100 6.45 8.72 -0.60
N PRO A 101 6.33 8.99 0.71
CA PRO A 101 6.94 8.13 1.71
C PRO A 101 6.21 6.78 1.78
N PHE A 102 6.95 5.74 2.12
CA PHE A 102 6.42 4.41 2.35
C PHE A 102 7.00 3.82 3.63
N ILE A 103 6.27 2.87 4.20
CA ILE A 103 6.67 2.09 5.38
C ILE A 103 6.54 0.60 5.07
N ASP A 104 6.97 -0.22 6.03
CA ASP A 104 6.73 -1.67 6.05
C ASP A 104 7.30 -2.42 4.83
N PHE A 105 8.40 -1.92 4.27
CA PHE A 105 9.04 -2.53 3.11
C PHE A 105 9.54 -3.94 3.40
N ARG A 106 9.18 -4.89 2.53
CA ARG A 106 9.56 -6.31 2.61
C ARG A 106 9.91 -6.84 1.23
N ARG A 107 10.84 -7.79 1.18
CA ARG A 107 11.20 -8.57 -0.01
C ARG A 107 10.84 -10.03 0.23
N VAL A 108 10.10 -10.64 -0.68
CA VAL A 108 9.60 -12.02 -0.55
C VAL A 108 10.05 -12.81 -1.75
N LYS A 109 10.85 -13.84 -1.52
CA LYS A 109 11.34 -14.73 -2.58
C LYS A 109 10.20 -15.62 -3.09
N TRP A 110 10.22 -15.95 -4.37
CA TRP A 110 9.34 -16.98 -4.92
C TRP A 110 9.59 -18.35 -4.28
N ASP A 111 8.50 -19.04 -3.92
CA ASP A 111 8.55 -20.42 -3.43
C ASP A 111 8.80 -21.42 -4.56
N LYS A 112 8.40 -21.05 -5.78
CA LYS A 112 8.59 -21.83 -7.00
C LYS A 112 9.18 -20.96 -8.11
N CYS A 113 10.16 -21.49 -8.82
CA CYS A 113 10.79 -20.89 -9.99
C CYS A 113 11.09 -21.98 -11.03
N SER A 114 11.41 -21.58 -12.26
CA SER A 114 11.87 -22.47 -13.33
C SER A 114 13.22 -22.01 -13.89
N ASN A 115 13.96 -22.96 -14.46
CA ASN A 115 15.15 -22.70 -15.28
C ASN A 115 14.96 -23.30 -16.70
N ALA A 116 13.75 -23.69 -17.08
CA ALA A 116 13.49 -24.27 -18.40
C ALA A 116 13.80 -23.25 -19.50
N GLU A 117 13.49 -21.98 -19.26
CA GLU A 117 14.00 -20.83 -20.00
C GLU A 117 14.48 -19.74 -19.02
N GLY A 118 15.36 -18.84 -19.45
CA GLY A 118 15.68 -17.61 -18.70
C GLY A 118 16.61 -17.73 -17.47
N GLY A 119 16.60 -18.86 -16.74
CA GLY A 119 17.42 -19.06 -15.55
C GLY A 119 16.85 -18.40 -14.29
N ASP A 120 15.53 -18.33 -14.16
CA ASP A 120 14.84 -17.58 -13.09
C ASP A 120 15.19 -18.05 -11.67
N CYS A 121 15.49 -19.33 -11.47
CA CYS A 121 15.94 -19.88 -10.19
C CYS A 121 17.37 -19.48 -9.79
N ASP A 122 18.18 -18.98 -10.72
CA ASP A 122 19.58 -18.62 -10.46
C ASP A 122 19.70 -17.25 -9.75
N THR A 123 18.58 -16.56 -9.56
CA THR A 123 18.47 -15.28 -8.87
C THR A 123 17.48 -15.37 -7.70
N ARG A 124 17.44 -14.36 -6.82
CA ARG A 124 16.49 -14.34 -5.71
C ARG A 124 15.16 -13.69 -6.10
N LYS A 125 14.66 -13.95 -7.32
CA LYS A 125 13.41 -13.39 -7.82
C LYS A 125 12.24 -13.59 -6.84
N GLY A 126 11.32 -12.65 -6.90
CA GLY A 126 10.27 -12.52 -5.90
C GLY A 126 9.35 -11.35 -6.20
N PHE A 127 8.78 -10.83 -5.12
CA PHE A 127 8.08 -9.56 -5.11
C PHE A 127 8.52 -8.73 -3.91
N THR A 128 8.29 -7.43 -3.97
CA THR A 128 8.39 -6.53 -2.83
C THR A 128 7.01 -6.07 -2.40
N PHE A 129 6.86 -5.79 -1.12
CA PHE A 129 5.68 -5.18 -0.53
C PHE A 129 6.08 -3.91 0.19
N MET A 130 5.26 -2.87 0.11
CA MET A 130 5.34 -1.68 0.97
C MET A 130 3.96 -1.08 1.15
N ARG A 131 3.82 -0.27 2.20
CA ARG A 131 2.64 0.56 2.41
C ARG A 131 2.99 2.01 2.13
N MET A 132 2.58 2.51 0.96
CA MET A 132 2.80 3.88 0.53
C MET A 132 1.77 4.80 1.20
N ARG A 133 2.21 5.98 1.66
CA ARG A 133 1.37 7.00 2.30
C ARG A 133 1.09 8.15 1.31
N ALA A 134 -0.12 8.19 0.74
CA ALA A 134 -0.52 9.24 -0.20
C ALA A 134 -0.84 10.57 0.52
N ALA A 135 -1.40 10.48 1.71
CA ALA A 135 -1.69 11.59 2.61
C ALA A 135 -1.75 11.07 4.05
N GLU A 136 -1.94 11.95 5.03
CA GLU A 136 -2.16 11.54 6.42
C GLU A 136 -3.34 10.57 6.53
N GLY A 137 -3.08 9.39 7.08
CA GLY A 137 -4.09 8.34 7.23
C GLY A 137 -4.57 7.70 5.92
N VAL A 138 -3.91 7.97 4.78
CA VAL A 138 -4.28 7.41 3.47
C VAL A 138 -3.14 6.55 2.96
N TYR A 139 -3.41 5.24 2.89
CA TYR A 139 -2.41 4.24 2.52
C TYR A 139 -2.86 3.36 1.36
N ILE A 140 -1.90 3.01 0.51
CA ILE A 140 -2.07 2.02 -0.56
C ILE A 140 -0.95 1.00 -0.39
N ASP A 141 -1.34 -0.27 -0.26
CA ASP A 141 -0.39 -1.38 -0.23
C ASP A 141 0.08 -1.67 -1.66
N MET A 142 1.38 -1.51 -1.91
CA MET A 142 1.98 -1.60 -3.23
C MET A 142 2.92 -2.80 -3.35
N TYR A 143 2.77 -3.51 -4.46
CA TYR A 143 3.52 -4.71 -4.79
C TYR A 143 4.29 -4.52 -6.10
N ASN A 144 5.62 -4.68 -6.06
CA ASN A 144 6.48 -4.80 -7.24
C ASN A 144 6.81 -6.28 -7.44
N LEU A 145 6.74 -6.78 -8.68
CA LEU A 145 7.04 -8.18 -8.96
C LEU A 145 7.72 -8.35 -10.32
N GLN A 146 8.46 -9.45 -10.41
CA GLN A 146 8.85 -10.07 -11.67
C GLN A 146 8.65 -11.58 -11.55
N THR A 147 7.61 -12.11 -12.18
CA THR A 147 7.34 -13.55 -12.19
C THR A 147 8.22 -14.29 -13.19
N ASP A 148 8.17 -15.61 -13.13
CA ASP A 148 8.88 -16.51 -14.04
C ASP A 148 8.61 -16.20 -15.53
N GLY A 149 9.70 -15.99 -16.28
CA GLY A 149 9.68 -15.79 -17.72
C GLY A 149 9.66 -17.10 -18.50
N GLY A 150 9.35 -17.05 -19.80
CA GLY A 150 9.35 -18.24 -20.65
C GLY A 150 7.97 -18.88 -20.84
N MET A 151 7.93 -19.84 -21.79
CA MET A 151 6.73 -20.46 -22.31
C MET A 151 6.77 -22.00 -22.21
N GLN A 152 7.82 -22.60 -21.66
CA GLN A 152 7.81 -24.03 -21.37
C GLN A 152 6.83 -24.34 -20.24
N GLY A 153 6.40 -25.60 -20.14
CA GLY A 153 5.40 -26.02 -19.16
C GLY A 153 5.80 -25.70 -17.70
N ASP A 154 7.08 -25.84 -17.37
CA ASP A 154 7.60 -25.54 -16.04
C ASP A 154 7.61 -24.03 -15.74
N ASP A 155 7.93 -23.19 -16.74
CA ASP A 155 7.89 -21.73 -16.62
C ASP A 155 6.45 -21.24 -16.37
N VAL A 156 5.49 -21.75 -17.16
CA VAL A 156 4.05 -21.45 -16.98
C VAL A 156 3.58 -21.87 -15.60
N ALA A 157 3.98 -23.07 -15.15
CA ALA A 157 3.60 -23.58 -13.84
C ALA A 157 4.29 -22.86 -12.67
N ALA A 158 5.46 -22.26 -12.88
CA ALA A 158 6.13 -21.41 -11.90
C ALA A 158 5.47 -20.02 -11.84
N ARG A 159 5.24 -19.39 -13.00
CA ARG A 159 4.53 -18.10 -13.10
C ARG A 159 3.15 -18.13 -12.45
N SER A 160 2.36 -19.16 -12.73
CA SER A 160 1.04 -19.37 -12.11
C SER A 160 1.14 -19.47 -10.58
N ALA A 161 2.16 -20.16 -10.06
CA ALA A 161 2.41 -20.26 -8.63
C ALA A 161 2.89 -18.92 -8.03
N ASN A 162 3.68 -18.13 -8.75
CA ASN A 162 4.12 -16.80 -8.31
C ASN A 162 2.92 -15.86 -8.13
N LEU A 163 2.02 -15.80 -9.12
CA LEU A 163 0.82 -14.96 -9.04
C LEU A 163 -0.10 -15.39 -7.89
N ALA A 164 -0.25 -16.71 -7.68
CA ALA A 164 -0.98 -17.24 -6.52
C ALA A 164 -0.30 -16.86 -5.18
N GLN A 165 1.04 -16.87 -5.11
CA GLN A 165 1.78 -16.47 -3.92
C GLN A 165 1.55 -14.99 -3.57
N VAL A 166 1.54 -14.10 -4.56
CA VAL A 166 1.18 -12.68 -4.33
C VAL A 166 -0.27 -12.56 -3.86
N SER A 167 -1.19 -13.28 -4.50
CA SER A 167 -2.62 -13.31 -4.11
C SER A 167 -2.80 -13.68 -2.63
N GLU A 168 -2.13 -14.74 -2.16
CA GLU A 168 -2.20 -15.16 -0.76
C GLU A 168 -1.53 -14.16 0.19
N TYR A 169 -0.43 -13.53 -0.24
CA TYR A 169 0.22 -12.49 0.55
C TYR A 169 -0.67 -11.26 0.73
N ILE A 170 -1.41 -10.86 -0.31
CA ILE A 170 -2.41 -9.78 -0.23
C ILE A 170 -3.51 -10.11 0.78
N LYS A 171 -4.03 -11.34 0.79
CA LYS A 171 -5.03 -11.75 1.79
C LYS A 171 -4.48 -11.66 3.21
N LYS A 172 -3.21 -12.05 3.40
CA LYS A 172 -2.55 -12.07 4.70
C LYS A 172 -2.20 -10.67 5.22
N TRP A 173 -1.73 -9.77 4.37
CA TRP A 173 -1.08 -8.52 4.79
C TRP A 173 -1.79 -7.23 4.35
N SER A 174 -2.80 -7.34 3.49
CA SER A 174 -3.52 -6.20 2.93
C SER A 174 -5.04 -6.28 3.12
N GLY A 175 -5.50 -7.09 4.08
CA GLY A 175 -6.91 -7.14 4.48
C GLY A 175 -7.39 -5.76 4.93
N GLY A 176 -8.45 -5.25 4.30
CA GLY A 176 -9.04 -3.94 4.63
C GLY A 176 -8.31 -2.72 4.05
N ASN A 177 -7.21 -2.88 3.31
CA ASN A 177 -6.52 -1.76 2.64
C ASN A 177 -6.79 -1.74 1.14
N ALA A 178 -6.63 -0.57 0.54
CA ALA A 178 -6.46 -0.45 -0.91
C ALA A 178 -5.14 -1.09 -1.34
N VAL A 179 -5.14 -1.72 -2.51
CA VAL A 179 -4.00 -2.52 -3.00
C VAL A 179 -3.69 -2.20 -4.45
N MET A 180 -2.41 -2.17 -4.79
CA MET A 180 -1.92 -2.09 -6.15
C MET A 180 -0.79 -3.11 -6.37
N VAL A 181 -0.93 -3.92 -7.41
CA VAL A 181 0.11 -4.82 -7.92
C VAL A 181 0.52 -4.29 -9.27
N PHE A 182 1.78 -3.88 -9.41
CA PHE A 182 2.29 -3.38 -10.68
C PHE A 182 3.76 -3.74 -10.89
N GLY A 183 4.03 -4.31 -12.06
CA GLY A 183 5.29 -4.99 -12.33
C GLY A 183 5.21 -5.87 -13.57
N ASP A 184 6.28 -6.62 -13.78
CA ASP A 184 6.39 -7.62 -14.83
C ASP A 184 5.71 -8.91 -14.38
N THR A 185 4.46 -9.11 -14.82
CA THR A 185 3.72 -10.35 -14.49
C THR A 185 4.05 -11.50 -15.43
N ASN A 186 4.83 -11.25 -16.50
CA ASN A 186 5.05 -12.16 -17.63
C ASN A 186 3.78 -12.81 -18.23
N SER A 187 2.60 -12.30 -17.88
CA SER A 187 1.31 -12.93 -18.14
C SER A 187 0.41 -12.00 -18.92
N ILE A 188 -0.39 -12.60 -19.80
CA ILE A 188 -1.43 -11.93 -20.57
C ILE A 188 -2.75 -12.70 -20.45
N PHE A 189 -3.89 -12.06 -20.67
CA PHE A 189 -5.22 -12.64 -20.45
C PHE A 189 -5.50 -13.85 -21.35
N SER A 190 -4.94 -13.88 -22.56
CA SER A 190 -5.08 -15.03 -23.47
C SER A 190 -4.31 -16.27 -22.99
N ARG A 191 -3.33 -16.13 -22.08
CA ARG A 191 -2.60 -17.24 -21.46
C ARG A 191 -3.30 -17.68 -20.18
N THR A 192 -4.42 -18.38 -20.32
CA THR A 192 -5.25 -18.78 -19.17
C THR A 192 -4.51 -19.64 -18.14
N SER A 193 -3.53 -20.44 -18.57
CA SER A 193 -2.68 -21.24 -17.66
C SER A 193 -1.78 -20.41 -16.74
N ASP A 194 -1.47 -19.16 -17.10
CA ASP A 194 -0.66 -18.26 -16.28
C ASP A 194 -1.42 -17.80 -15.04
N ASN A 195 -2.76 -17.88 -15.03
CA ASN A 195 -3.62 -17.60 -13.87
C ASN A 195 -3.59 -16.13 -13.39
N ILE A 196 -3.49 -15.15 -14.29
CA ILE A 196 -3.55 -13.71 -13.93
C ILE A 196 -4.88 -13.29 -13.30
N ASN A 197 -5.97 -13.99 -13.63
CA ASN A 197 -7.30 -13.72 -13.07
C ASN A 197 -7.38 -13.96 -11.55
N VAL A 198 -6.39 -14.62 -10.94
CA VAL A 198 -6.33 -14.84 -9.49
C VAL A 198 -6.50 -13.55 -8.68
N PHE A 199 -6.00 -12.42 -9.18
CA PHE A 199 -6.16 -11.12 -8.51
C PHE A 199 -7.62 -10.62 -8.54
N GLY A 200 -8.33 -10.84 -9.64
CA GLY A 200 -9.76 -10.54 -9.70
C GLY A 200 -10.57 -11.51 -8.86
N ASP A 201 -10.37 -12.81 -9.09
CA ASP A 201 -11.19 -13.88 -8.52
C ASP A 201 -11.06 -14.00 -7.01
N GLN A 202 -9.86 -13.76 -6.47
CA GLN A 202 -9.59 -13.99 -5.04
C GLN A 202 -9.37 -12.71 -4.24
N ASN A 203 -9.12 -11.59 -4.92
CA ASN A 203 -8.81 -10.32 -4.27
C ASN A 203 -9.71 -9.18 -4.75
N GLY A 204 -10.65 -9.39 -5.66
CA GLY A 204 -11.55 -8.32 -6.12
C GLY A 204 -10.82 -7.16 -6.79
N MET A 205 -9.66 -7.44 -7.40
CA MET A 205 -8.85 -6.43 -8.08
C MET A 205 -9.16 -6.35 -9.57
N SER A 206 -8.93 -5.19 -10.18
CA SER A 206 -9.14 -4.96 -11.60
C SER A 206 -7.87 -4.50 -12.28
N ASP A 207 -7.58 -5.07 -13.44
CA ASP A 207 -6.46 -4.66 -14.30
C ASP A 207 -6.82 -3.41 -15.11
N ALA A 208 -5.94 -2.42 -15.11
CA ALA A 208 -6.16 -1.12 -15.76
C ALA A 208 -6.28 -1.23 -17.29
N TRP A 209 -5.47 -2.07 -17.94
CA TRP A 209 -5.55 -2.27 -19.39
C TRP A 209 -6.88 -2.95 -19.78
N TYR A 210 -7.23 -4.00 -19.06
CA TYR A 210 -8.47 -4.75 -19.26
C TYR A 210 -9.72 -3.87 -19.12
N THR A 211 -9.73 -3.01 -18.10
CA THR A 211 -10.87 -2.13 -17.82
C THR A 211 -10.92 -0.93 -18.74
N LEU A 212 -9.81 -0.20 -18.91
CA LEU A 212 -9.80 1.08 -19.63
C LEU A 212 -9.65 0.92 -21.14
N VAL A 213 -8.75 0.04 -21.59
CA VAL A 213 -8.46 -0.15 -23.02
C VAL A 213 -9.42 -1.15 -23.63
N ARG A 214 -9.58 -2.31 -22.98
CA ARG A 214 -10.38 -3.42 -23.52
C ARG A 214 -11.84 -3.40 -23.11
N LYS A 215 -12.23 -2.61 -22.10
CA LYS A 215 -13.61 -2.47 -21.62
C LYS A 215 -14.26 -3.84 -21.32
N GLY A 216 -13.49 -4.73 -20.69
CA GLY A 216 -13.96 -6.07 -20.32
C GLY A 216 -13.74 -7.18 -21.36
N ASN A 217 -13.01 -6.91 -22.46
CA ASN A 217 -12.78 -7.90 -23.51
C ASN A 217 -11.36 -8.48 -23.49
N THR A 218 -11.20 -9.74 -23.08
CA THR A 218 -9.89 -10.43 -22.96
C THR A 218 -9.28 -10.91 -24.28
N ALA A 219 -9.93 -10.77 -25.43
CA ALA A 219 -9.41 -11.25 -26.72
C ALA A 219 -8.32 -10.31 -27.30
N ALA A 220 -7.11 -10.37 -26.76
CA ALA A 220 -5.92 -9.78 -27.39
C ALA A 220 -5.15 -10.82 -28.21
N ASP A 221 -5.20 -10.65 -29.53
CA ASP A 221 -4.55 -11.54 -30.50
C ASP A 221 -3.40 -10.85 -31.26
N ILE A 222 -2.97 -9.66 -30.84
CA ILE A 222 -1.95 -8.86 -31.53
C ILE A 222 -0.69 -8.76 -30.67
N SER A 223 0.45 -9.12 -31.25
CA SER A 223 1.76 -8.92 -30.63
C SER A 223 2.11 -7.43 -30.56
N CYS A 224 2.64 -6.98 -29.43
CA CYS A 224 3.13 -5.61 -29.28
C CYS A 224 4.47 -5.41 -29.99
N SER A 225 4.62 -4.29 -30.69
CA SER A 225 5.94 -3.74 -31.02
C SER A 225 6.57 -3.11 -29.77
N ASN A 226 7.88 -2.87 -29.80
CA ASN A 226 8.57 -2.09 -28.78
C ASN A 226 9.37 -0.93 -29.44
N PRO A 227 8.95 0.34 -29.29
CA PRO A 227 7.76 0.78 -28.56
C PRO A 227 6.44 0.37 -29.23
N ALA A 228 5.39 0.21 -28.44
CA ALA A 228 4.05 -0.13 -28.90
C ALA A 228 3.46 1.02 -29.71
N ASN A 229 2.83 0.68 -30.84
CA ASN A 229 2.14 1.65 -31.69
C ASN A 229 0.63 1.70 -31.44
N THR A 230 0.12 0.87 -30.53
CA THR A 230 -1.29 0.77 -30.17
C THR A 230 -1.42 0.28 -28.74
N LEU A 231 -2.46 0.74 -28.04
CA LEU A 231 -2.83 0.19 -26.73
C LEU A 231 -3.55 -1.15 -26.86
N MET A 232 -4.04 -1.52 -28.05
CA MET A 232 -4.86 -2.72 -28.26
C MET A 232 -4.09 -4.04 -28.20
N CYS A 233 -2.76 -3.98 -28.19
CA CYS A 233 -1.91 -5.14 -27.93
C CYS A 233 -1.67 -5.28 -26.42
N GLU A 234 -1.41 -6.49 -25.95
CA GLU A 234 -1.28 -6.77 -24.52
C GLU A 234 0.18 -7.05 -24.13
N LEU A 235 0.66 -6.37 -23.09
CA LEU A 235 1.96 -6.63 -22.45
C LEU A 235 1.80 -7.40 -21.15
N GLY A 236 2.90 -8.06 -20.73
CA GLY A 236 3.02 -8.72 -19.44
C GLY A 236 3.24 -7.76 -18.26
N ASP A 237 3.63 -6.52 -18.53
CA ASP A 237 3.66 -5.45 -17.54
C ASP A 237 2.24 -4.99 -17.23
N LYS A 238 1.82 -5.08 -15.96
CA LYS A 238 0.44 -4.79 -15.54
C LYS A 238 0.40 -3.75 -14.43
N VAL A 239 -0.77 -3.13 -14.29
CA VAL A 239 -1.18 -2.36 -13.09
C VAL A 239 -2.57 -2.84 -12.72
N ILE A 240 -2.67 -3.52 -11.57
CA ILE A 240 -3.86 -4.19 -11.09
C ILE A 240 -4.17 -3.62 -9.70
N SER A 241 -5.39 -3.13 -9.47
CA SER A 241 -5.71 -2.42 -8.23
C SER A 241 -7.10 -2.71 -7.68
N ARG A 242 -7.28 -2.42 -6.39
CA ARG A 242 -8.60 -2.31 -5.72
C ARG A 242 -8.59 -1.19 -4.69
N GLY A 243 -9.76 -0.59 -4.46
CA GLY A 243 -10.02 0.26 -3.29
C GLY A 243 -10.24 -0.54 -2.00
N SER A 244 -10.77 0.13 -1.00
CA SER A 244 -11.18 -0.42 0.29
C SER A 244 -12.30 0.42 0.90
N GLU A 245 -12.82 0.01 2.05
CA GLU A 245 -13.80 0.79 2.83
C GLU A 245 -13.27 2.15 3.30
N LEU A 246 -11.95 2.33 3.32
CA LEU A 246 -11.28 3.56 3.74
C LEU A 246 -10.92 4.49 2.57
N LEU A 247 -10.84 3.94 1.35
CA LEU A 247 -10.22 4.61 0.21
C LEU A 247 -10.76 4.05 -1.11
N THR A 248 -11.38 4.89 -1.93
CA THR A 248 -11.59 4.55 -3.34
C THR A 248 -10.27 4.65 -4.09
N LEU A 249 -10.03 3.76 -5.05
CA LEU A 249 -8.82 3.75 -5.86
C LEU A 249 -9.16 3.22 -7.24
N ASP A 250 -9.29 4.13 -8.20
CA ASP A 250 -9.79 3.82 -9.54
C ASP A 250 -8.78 4.26 -10.59
N ALA A 251 -8.42 3.34 -11.49
CA ALA A 251 -7.61 3.67 -12.65
C ALA A 251 -8.39 4.59 -13.59
N SER A 252 -7.76 5.68 -14.03
CA SER A 252 -8.38 6.70 -14.89
C SER A 252 -7.74 6.79 -16.27
N THR A 253 -6.43 6.50 -16.39
CA THR A 253 -5.72 6.46 -17.68
C THR A 253 -4.76 5.27 -17.74
N PHE A 254 -4.48 4.80 -18.96
CA PHE A 254 -3.52 3.75 -19.24
C PHE A 254 -2.71 4.11 -20.49
N GLU A 255 -1.39 4.06 -20.40
CA GLU A 255 -0.49 4.34 -21.53
C GLU A 255 0.70 3.38 -21.58
N TYR A 256 1.10 3.03 -22.81
CA TYR A 256 2.44 2.53 -23.12
C TYR A 256 3.32 3.73 -23.44
N VAL A 257 4.38 3.95 -22.66
CA VAL A 257 5.16 5.21 -22.69
C VAL A 257 6.57 5.05 -23.23
N GLY A 258 6.90 3.92 -23.87
CA GLY A 258 8.24 3.60 -24.36
C GLY A 258 8.82 4.59 -25.35
N LYS A 259 7.99 5.35 -26.08
CA LYS A 259 8.46 6.47 -26.93
C LYS A 259 9.10 7.61 -26.15
N GLN A 260 8.83 7.72 -24.85
CA GLN A 260 9.47 8.66 -23.94
C GLN A 260 10.80 8.11 -23.38
N PHE A 261 11.02 6.80 -23.52
CA PHE A 261 12.18 6.05 -23.04
C PHE A 261 13.01 5.51 -24.21
N VAL A 262 13.49 6.43 -25.04
CA VAL A 262 14.38 6.15 -26.17
C VAL A 262 15.69 6.93 -26.03
N GLN A 263 16.74 6.38 -26.60
CA GLN A 263 18.03 7.03 -26.79
C GLN A 263 17.90 8.19 -27.80
N PRO A 264 18.88 9.11 -27.88
CA PRO A 264 18.85 10.23 -28.81
C PRO A 264 18.70 9.83 -30.30
N ASP A 265 19.13 8.63 -30.67
CA ASP A 265 19.00 8.08 -32.02
C ASP A 265 17.65 7.35 -32.26
N GLY A 266 16.78 7.32 -31.25
CA GLY A 266 15.47 6.67 -31.29
C GLY A 266 15.46 5.19 -30.93
N SER A 267 16.62 4.59 -30.63
CA SER A 267 16.67 3.21 -30.13
C SER A 267 16.09 3.09 -28.72
N VAL A 268 15.53 1.93 -28.38
CA VAL A 268 14.86 1.72 -27.09
C VAL A 268 15.85 1.73 -25.91
N LEU A 269 15.38 2.11 -24.73
CA LEU A 269 16.12 1.98 -23.46
C LEU A 269 15.76 0.71 -22.68
N SER A 270 14.70 0.01 -23.08
CA SER A 270 14.28 -1.27 -22.50
C SER A 270 13.79 -2.20 -23.59
N ASP A 271 13.95 -3.50 -23.38
CA ASP A 271 13.41 -4.54 -24.26
C ASP A 271 11.91 -4.75 -24.09
N ARG A 272 11.30 -4.08 -23.10
CA ARG A 272 9.86 -4.00 -22.88
C ARG A 272 9.40 -2.54 -22.92
N ASP A 273 8.14 -2.35 -23.27
CA ASP A 273 7.54 -1.03 -23.28
C ASP A 273 7.00 -0.70 -21.87
N PRO A 274 7.46 0.38 -21.21
CA PRO A 274 6.98 0.75 -19.89
C PRO A 274 5.48 1.07 -19.86
N VAL A 275 4.82 0.67 -18.78
CA VAL A 275 3.37 0.87 -18.57
C VAL A 275 3.14 1.95 -17.52
N GLN A 276 2.42 3.00 -17.92
CA GLN A 276 1.98 4.08 -17.04
C GLN A 276 0.48 4.00 -16.81
N VAL A 277 0.07 4.20 -15.56
CA VAL A 277 -1.35 4.33 -15.18
C VAL A 277 -1.51 5.49 -14.22
N SER A 278 -2.50 6.35 -14.46
CA SER A 278 -2.97 7.31 -13.47
C SER A 278 -4.17 6.73 -12.74
N LEU A 279 -4.21 6.89 -11.42
CA LEU A 279 -5.32 6.49 -10.58
C LEU A 279 -5.82 7.67 -9.76
N THR A 280 -7.13 7.80 -9.65
CA THR A 280 -7.76 8.74 -8.70
C THR A 280 -8.07 8.02 -7.41
N TRP A 281 -7.87 8.71 -6.28
CA TRP A 281 -8.22 8.20 -4.97
C TRP A 281 -9.03 9.21 -4.18
N SER A 282 -9.94 8.73 -3.34
CA SER A 282 -10.67 9.56 -2.38
C SER A 282 -10.90 8.82 -1.07
N GLN A 283 -10.59 9.48 0.04
CA GLN A 283 -10.81 8.96 1.37
C GLN A 283 -12.32 8.81 1.62
N SER A 284 -12.73 7.80 2.37
CA SER A 284 -14.13 7.64 2.73
C SER A 284 -14.64 8.81 3.61
N GLU A 285 -15.88 9.22 3.33
CA GLU A 285 -16.57 10.27 4.09
C GLU A 285 -17.07 9.80 5.44
N THR A 286 -17.23 8.48 5.63
CA THR A 286 -17.83 7.88 6.82
C THR A 286 -16.85 7.09 7.66
N LEU A 287 -15.71 6.69 7.07
CA LEU A 287 -14.71 5.86 7.70
C LEU A 287 -13.30 6.31 7.29
N ARG A 288 -12.43 6.54 8.26
CA ARG A 288 -11.05 7.02 8.04
C ARG A 288 -10.11 6.29 8.98
N GLN A 289 -8.81 6.49 8.81
CA GLN A 289 -7.81 6.01 9.76
C GLN A 289 -6.77 7.09 10.05
N SER A 290 -6.03 6.94 11.16
CA SER A 290 -4.82 7.70 11.41
C SER A 290 -3.62 7.15 10.63
N ASP A 291 -2.49 7.83 10.75
CA ASP A 291 -1.20 7.22 10.45
C ASP A 291 -0.91 6.02 11.33
N LEU A 292 -0.07 5.11 10.82
CA LEU A 292 0.46 3.97 11.56
C LEU A 292 1.62 4.42 12.45
N TYR A 293 1.61 3.95 13.69
CA TYR A 293 2.70 4.13 14.65
C TYR A 293 3.27 2.78 15.05
N GLY A 294 4.58 2.69 15.34
CA GLY A 294 5.28 1.42 15.53
C GLY A 294 5.98 0.93 14.27
N ALA A 295 6.25 -0.38 14.19
CA ALA A 295 7.09 -0.97 13.14
C ALA A 295 6.62 -2.37 12.69
N PRO A 296 7.02 -2.83 11.50
CA PRO A 296 6.48 -4.03 10.85
C PRO A 296 7.03 -5.36 11.40
N HIS A 297 7.11 -5.50 12.72
CA HIS A 297 7.66 -6.67 13.41
C HIS A 297 6.61 -7.68 13.87
N GLY A 298 5.32 -7.36 13.70
CA GLY A 298 4.23 -8.28 14.00
C GLY A 298 4.15 -9.44 13.02
N GLU A 299 3.45 -10.48 13.44
CA GLU A 299 3.29 -11.75 12.70
C GLU A 299 1.98 -11.80 11.90
N VAL A 300 0.99 -11.00 12.32
CA VAL A 300 -0.32 -10.87 11.69
C VAL A 300 -0.68 -9.42 11.44
N TRP A 301 -1.34 -9.16 10.31
CA TRP A 301 -2.01 -7.90 10.02
C TRP A 301 -3.47 -7.98 10.45
N PHE A 302 -4.00 -6.88 10.99
CA PHE A 302 -5.42 -6.72 11.26
C PHE A 302 -5.91 -5.33 10.83
N ASN A 303 -7.19 -5.25 10.46
CA ASN A 303 -7.86 -4.00 10.13
C ASN A 303 -9.36 -4.15 10.39
N ASP A 304 -9.88 -3.33 11.31
CA ASP A 304 -11.29 -3.36 11.71
C ASP A 304 -12.22 -2.65 10.73
N ALA A 305 -11.68 -1.86 9.79
CA ALA A 305 -12.48 -1.04 8.88
C ALA A 305 -13.54 -1.83 8.11
N PRO A 306 -13.27 -3.04 7.56
CA PRO A 306 -14.30 -3.85 6.92
C PRO A 306 -15.43 -4.27 7.86
N ALA A 307 -15.08 -4.69 9.09
CA ALA A 307 -16.07 -5.12 10.07
C ALA A 307 -16.97 -3.96 10.54
N VAL A 308 -16.39 -2.76 10.60
CA VAL A 308 -17.08 -1.51 10.94
C VAL A 308 -17.95 -1.02 9.78
N ALA A 309 -17.44 -1.04 8.54
CA ALA A 309 -18.19 -0.61 7.35
C ALA A 309 -19.40 -1.50 7.07
N ALA A 310 -19.33 -2.79 7.41
CA ALA A 310 -20.43 -3.73 7.29
C ALA A 310 -21.62 -3.43 8.23
N LYS A 311 -21.50 -2.46 9.14
CA LYS A 311 -22.57 -2.06 10.06
C LYS A 311 -23.57 -1.17 9.33
N GLY A 312 -24.84 -1.59 9.31
CA GLY A 312 -25.93 -0.85 8.65
C GLY A 312 -26.38 0.43 9.38
N SER A 313 -25.80 0.74 10.53
CA SER A 313 -26.00 1.97 11.33
C SER A 313 -24.65 2.60 11.63
N ARG A 314 -24.62 3.81 12.23
CA ARG A 314 -23.37 4.40 12.72
C ARG A 314 -22.91 3.63 13.97
N PRO A 315 -21.88 2.77 13.86
CA PRO A 315 -21.47 1.97 15.00
C PRO A 315 -20.77 2.86 16.03
N LYS A 316 -20.90 2.50 17.30
CA LYS A 316 -20.34 3.25 18.42
C LYS A 316 -19.64 2.30 19.37
N VAL A 317 -18.50 2.71 19.92
CA VAL A 317 -17.85 1.99 21.02
C VAL A 317 -18.74 2.03 22.27
N ALA A 318 -19.05 0.85 22.81
CA ALA A 318 -19.70 0.66 24.11
C ALA A 318 -18.70 0.34 25.22
N SER A 319 -17.60 -0.36 24.91
CA SER A 319 -16.53 -0.64 25.86
C SER A 319 -15.16 -0.62 25.17
N LEU A 320 -14.16 -0.08 25.87
CA LEU A 320 -12.74 -0.17 25.55
C LEU A 320 -12.08 -1.23 26.43
N GLY A 321 -11.08 -1.92 25.91
CA GLY A 321 -10.30 -2.89 26.68
C GLY A 321 -8.86 -2.99 26.20
N PHE A 322 -7.89 -2.84 27.11
CA PHE A 322 -6.46 -2.97 26.78
C PHE A 322 -5.79 -3.92 27.77
N ALA A 323 -4.86 -4.75 27.29
CA ALA A 323 -3.92 -5.49 28.15
C ALA A 323 -2.51 -4.95 27.97
N GLY A 324 -1.78 -4.78 29.07
CA GLY A 324 -0.37 -4.41 28.97
C GLY A 324 0.38 -4.51 30.29
N GLY A 325 1.70 -4.49 30.17
CA GLY A 325 2.65 -4.39 31.29
C GLY A 325 3.66 -3.28 31.03
N ASN A 326 4.86 -3.66 30.58
CA ASN A 326 5.83 -2.69 30.05
C ASN A 326 5.49 -2.22 28.63
N ARG A 327 4.71 -3.02 27.90
CA ARG A 327 4.26 -2.80 26.52
C ARG A 327 2.77 -3.09 26.41
N VAL A 328 2.19 -2.75 25.28
CA VAL A 328 0.79 -3.07 24.97
C VAL A 328 0.74 -4.48 24.39
N ASP A 329 0.13 -5.40 25.11
CA ASP A 329 -0.03 -6.79 24.69
C ASP A 329 -1.26 -6.93 23.78
N LYS A 330 -2.35 -6.23 24.11
CA LYS A 330 -3.66 -6.39 23.45
C LYS A 330 -4.47 -5.09 23.44
N VAL A 331 -5.21 -4.87 22.36
CA VAL A 331 -6.23 -3.82 22.23
C VAL A 331 -7.58 -4.39 21.85
N SER A 332 -8.65 -3.76 22.34
CA SER A 332 -10.01 -4.17 22.04
C SER A 332 -11.01 -3.02 22.12
N VAL A 333 -12.01 -3.09 21.25
CA VAL A 333 -13.27 -2.35 21.38
C VAL A 333 -14.45 -3.31 21.26
N THR A 334 -15.49 -3.08 22.05
CA THR A 334 -16.82 -3.69 21.84
C THR A 334 -17.77 -2.62 21.36
N LEU A 335 -18.40 -2.84 20.21
CA LEU A 335 -19.39 -1.94 19.64
C LEU A 335 -20.74 -2.07 20.36
N ASN A 336 -21.62 -1.09 20.21
CA ASN A 336 -22.95 -1.05 20.79
C ASN A 336 -23.89 -2.18 20.35
N ASP A 337 -23.59 -2.84 19.23
CA ASP A 337 -24.30 -4.05 18.78
C ASP A 337 -23.72 -5.36 19.38
N GLY A 338 -22.71 -5.26 20.25
CA GLY A 338 -22.02 -6.40 20.86
C GLY A 338 -20.86 -6.96 20.04
N THR A 339 -20.54 -6.39 18.89
CA THR A 339 -19.39 -6.82 18.08
C THR A 339 -18.09 -6.57 18.83
N LEU A 340 -17.33 -7.63 19.05
CA LEU A 340 -16.00 -7.58 19.65
C LEU A 340 -14.93 -7.49 18.55
N LEU A 341 -14.10 -6.46 18.64
CA LEU A 341 -12.87 -6.29 17.86
C LEU A 341 -11.71 -6.38 18.85
N GLU A 342 -10.83 -7.36 18.69
CA GLU A 342 -9.73 -7.63 19.64
C GLU A 342 -8.50 -8.13 18.88
N HIS A 343 -7.34 -7.53 19.18
CA HIS A 343 -6.06 -7.81 18.52
C HIS A 343 -4.92 -7.83 19.53
N GLY A 344 -3.89 -8.63 19.27
CA GLY A 344 -2.73 -8.78 20.14
C GLY A 344 -2.62 -10.14 20.82
N GLY A 345 -1.66 -10.25 21.73
CA GLY A 345 -1.35 -11.50 22.43
C GLY A 345 -2.20 -11.73 23.68
N LYS A 346 -1.79 -12.73 24.48
CA LYS A 346 -2.50 -13.15 25.71
C LYS A 346 -1.86 -12.63 27.00
N GLY A 347 -0.78 -11.85 26.88
CA GLY A 347 -0.06 -11.28 28.01
C GLY A 347 -0.71 -10.01 28.57
N GLY A 348 -0.01 -9.41 29.53
CA GLY A 348 -0.38 -8.14 30.16
C GLY A 348 -1.55 -8.23 31.14
N ASP A 349 -1.71 -7.18 31.95
CA ASP A 349 -2.85 -7.03 32.85
C ASP A 349 -4.00 -6.35 32.10
N TRP A 350 -5.18 -6.98 32.08
CA TRP A 350 -6.36 -6.44 31.41
C TRP A 350 -6.99 -5.29 32.19
N LYS A 351 -7.35 -4.22 31.48
CA LYS A 351 -8.17 -3.12 31.97
C LYS A 351 -9.26 -2.79 30.95
N SER A 352 -10.41 -2.34 31.42
CA SER A 352 -11.52 -1.94 30.56
C SER A 352 -12.23 -0.69 31.05
N LEU A 353 -12.92 -0.02 30.13
CA LEU A 353 -13.74 1.16 30.39
C LEU A 353 -15.04 1.05 29.58
N ASN A 354 -16.18 1.02 30.26
CA ASN A 354 -17.49 1.14 29.62
C ASN A 354 -17.80 2.61 29.34
N LEU A 355 -18.35 2.90 28.17
CA LEU A 355 -18.74 4.24 27.76
C LEU A 355 -20.24 4.43 27.97
N GLU A 356 -20.62 5.60 28.48
CA GLU A 356 -22.03 6.00 28.55
C GLU A 356 -22.63 6.21 27.16
N VAL A 357 -23.97 6.23 27.05
CA VAL A 357 -24.68 6.31 25.75
C VAL A 357 -24.34 7.53 24.91
N ASP A 358 -23.96 8.64 25.54
CA ASP A 358 -23.55 9.93 24.96
C ASP A 358 -22.03 10.19 25.05
N GLU A 359 -21.25 9.18 25.46
CA GLU A 359 -19.79 9.26 25.57
C GLU A 359 -19.09 8.61 24.38
N PHE A 360 -18.07 9.26 23.82
CA PHE A 360 -17.32 8.78 22.66
C PHE A 360 -15.84 8.68 22.97
N TRP A 361 -15.14 7.74 22.36
CA TRP A 361 -13.68 7.72 22.39
C TRP A 361 -13.13 8.72 21.38
N VAL A 362 -12.38 9.72 21.85
CA VAL A 362 -11.98 10.88 21.02
C VAL A 362 -10.48 11.04 20.83
N THR A 363 -9.63 10.57 21.76
CA THR A 363 -8.17 10.60 21.56
C THR A 363 -7.47 9.32 22.00
N ALA A 364 -6.42 8.96 21.27
CA ALA A 364 -5.51 7.88 21.59
C ALA A 364 -4.07 8.43 21.67
N ASP A 365 -3.42 8.29 22.82
CA ASP A 365 -1.99 8.53 22.98
C ASP A 365 -1.25 7.20 22.87
N LEU A 366 -0.36 7.08 21.91
CA LEU A 366 0.50 5.91 21.72
C LEU A 366 1.95 6.28 21.99
N CYS A 367 2.72 5.40 22.62
CA CYS A 367 4.17 5.52 22.66
C CYS A 367 4.84 4.25 22.15
N GLN A 368 5.95 4.40 21.45
CA GLN A 368 6.73 3.28 20.92
C GLN A 368 8.11 3.21 21.57
N GLY A 369 8.72 2.03 21.52
CA GLY A 369 10.07 1.83 22.03
C GLY A 369 10.72 0.58 21.42
N ASP A 370 12.03 0.43 21.62
CA ASP A 370 12.76 -0.75 21.17
C ASP A 370 12.69 -1.88 22.22
N ARG A 371 12.47 -3.10 21.74
CA ARG A 371 12.68 -4.33 22.48
C ARG A 371 13.48 -5.28 21.63
N ASP A 372 14.71 -5.57 22.06
CA ASP A 372 15.59 -6.54 21.40
C ASP A 372 15.81 -6.24 19.90
N GLY A 373 15.93 -4.95 19.55
CA GLY A 373 16.10 -4.49 18.16
C GLY A 373 14.82 -4.45 17.33
N LYS A 374 13.64 -4.60 17.96
CA LYS A 374 12.33 -4.51 17.32
C LYS A 374 11.50 -3.42 17.99
N THR A 375 11.07 -2.43 17.23
CA THR A 375 10.17 -1.38 17.71
C THR A 375 8.76 -1.92 17.96
N ARG A 376 8.16 -1.59 19.10
CA ARG A 376 6.80 -2.01 19.49
C ARG A 376 6.00 -0.88 20.11
N ILE A 377 4.70 -1.07 20.29
CA ILE A 377 3.86 -0.15 21.07
C ILE A 377 4.05 -0.42 22.56
N PHE A 378 4.63 0.55 23.25
CA PHE A 378 4.93 0.49 24.67
C PHE A 378 3.78 1.00 25.54
N TYR A 379 2.95 1.89 25.02
CA TYR A 379 1.87 2.51 25.77
C TYR A 379 0.69 2.85 24.88
N ILE A 380 -0.51 2.73 25.45
CA ILE A 380 -1.74 3.26 24.88
C ILE A 380 -2.54 3.92 26.01
N LYS A 381 -3.08 5.10 25.75
CA LYS A 381 -4.13 5.72 26.55
C LYS A 381 -5.27 6.22 25.68
N ALA A 382 -6.48 5.79 26.01
CA ALA A 382 -7.71 6.36 25.49
C ALA A 382 -8.19 7.51 26.38
N THR A 383 -8.65 8.60 25.78
CA THR A 383 -9.44 9.65 26.46
C THR A 383 -10.79 9.83 25.75
N THR A 384 -11.86 9.86 26.52
CA THR A 384 -13.24 10.00 26.01
C THR A 384 -13.74 11.45 26.03
N SER A 385 -14.87 11.70 25.38
CA SER A 385 -15.55 13.02 25.38
C SER A 385 -15.99 13.47 26.77
N LYS A 386 -16.08 12.56 27.75
CA LYS A 386 -16.34 12.85 29.17
C LYS A 386 -15.08 12.92 30.03
N ASN A 387 -13.89 12.94 29.41
CA ASN A 387 -12.58 12.93 30.06
C ASN A 387 -12.27 11.67 30.88
N ASN A 388 -13.01 10.57 30.69
CA ASN A 388 -12.63 9.28 31.23
C ASN A 388 -11.41 8.75 30.48
N LYS A 389 -10.59 7.96 31.18
CA LYS A 389 -9.30 7.48 30.66
C LYS A 389 -9.13 5.99 30.90
N LEU A 390 -8.53 5.31 29.92
CA LEU A 390 -8.07 3.93 30.02
C LEU A 390 -6.64 3.84 29.51
N GLU A 391 -5.71 3.33 30.30
CA GLU A 391 -4.30 3.24 29.90
C GLU A 391 -3.60 1.97 30.40
N VAL A 392 -2.69 1.46 29.57
CA VAL A 392 -1.77 0.35 29.88
C VAL A 392 -0.40 0.61 29.24
N GLY A 393 0.63 -0.08 29.73
CA GLY A 393 1.98 0.08 29.22
C GLY A 393 2.78 1.18 29.92
N LYS A 394 3.97 1.49 29.39
CA LYS A 394 4.86 2.54 29.89
C LYS A 394 5.16 3.57 28.81
N THR A 395 5.03 4.85 29.16
CA THR A 395 5.40 5.93 28.25
C THR A 395 6.88 5.88 27.91
N THR A 396 7.23 6.41 26.75
CA THR A 396 8.61 6.57 26.27
C THR A 396 8.79 8.02 25.80
N ASP A 397 9.98 8.38 25.31
CA ASP A 397 10.22 9.70 24.72
C ASP A 397 9.66 9.83 23.28
N ALA A 398 9.17 8.73 22.71
CA ALA A 398 8.58 8.66 21.37
C ALA A 398 7.09 8.36 21.50
N CYS A 399 6.28 9.41 21.59
CA CYS A 399 4.82 9.33 21.66
C CYS A 399 4.16 10.13 20.54
N GLN A 400 2.96 9.68 20.16
CA GLN A 400 2.09 10.31 19.18
C GLN A 400 0.66 10.32 19.71
N THR A 401 -0.03 11.44 19.54
CA THR A 401 -1.46 11.56 19.83
C THR A 401 -2.25 11.53 18.52
N TYR A 402 -3.32 10.74 18.53
CA TYR A 402 -4.33 10.73 17.47
C TYR A 402 -5.65 11.23 18.02
N SER A 403 -6.26 12.19 17.32
CA SER A 403 -7.52 12.81 17.70
C SER A 403 -8.55 12.55 16.62
N ALA A 404 -9.75 12.12 17.03
CA ALA A 404 -10.86 11.97 16.11
C ALA A 404 -11.17 13.33 15.44
N PRO A 405 -11.28 13.37 14.10
CA PRO A 405 -11.73 14.58 13.41
C PRO A 405 -13.09 15.06 13.93
N SER A 406 -13.42 16.33 13.72
CA SER A 406 -14.73 16.88 14.11
C SER A 406 -15.88 16.05 13.49
N GLY A 407 -16.80 15.59 14.34
CA GLY A 407 -17.93 14.73 13.93
C GLY A 407 -17.60 13.24 13.84
N PHE A 408 -16.36 12.84 14.13
CA PHE A 408 -15.92 11.45 14.19
C PHE A 408 -15.62 11.01 15.63
N GLN A 409 -15.54 9.71 15.83
CA GLN A 409 -15.09 9.01 17.03
C GLN A 409 -14.06 7.96 16.62
N ILE A 410 -13.21 7.53 17.55
CA ILE A 410 -12.37 6.36 17.37
C ILE A 410 -13.20 5.11 17.65
N ILE A 411 -13.21 4.15 16.71
CA ILE A 411 -14.12 3.00 16.74
C ILE A 411 -13.48 1.65 16.43
N GLY A 412 -12.16 1.60 16.28
CA GLY A 412 -11.44 0.37 16.01
C GLY A 412 -9.98 0.66 15.69
N PHE A 413 -9.30 -0.36 15.18
CA PHE A 413 -7.87 -0.33 14.95
C PHE A 413 -7.48 -0.96 13.61
N ALA A 414 -6.29 -0.61 13.12
CA ALA A 414 -5.57 -1.45 12.17
C ALA A 414 -4.09 -1.45 12.54
N GLY A 415 -3.35 -2.48 12.14
CA GLY A 415 -1.95 -2.61 12.55
C GLY A 415 -1.40 -4.02 12.46
N GLN A 416 -0.30 -4.23 13.16
CA GLN A 416 0.42 -5.49 13.22
C GLN A 416 0.59 -5.95 14.66
N ALA A 417 0.37 -7.24 14.88
CA ALA A 417 0.49 -7.87 16.18
C ALA A 417 1.23 -9.20 16.12
N GLY A 418 1.80 -9.59 17.25
CA GLY A 418 2.23 -10.94 17.57
C GLY A 418 1.86 -11.25 19.01
N ASP A 419 2.85 -11.59 19.83
CA ASP A 419 2.66 -11.67 21.30
C ASP A 419 2.31 -10.31 21.94
N GLU A 420 2.68 -9.21 21.29
CA GLU A 420 2.39 -7.83 21.70
C GLU A 420 1.92 -7.03 20.47
N ILE A 421 1.49 -5.78 20.65
CA ILE A 421 1.18 -4.86 19.55
C ILE A 421 2.47 -4.23 19.03
N ASP A 422 2.82 -4.49 17.77
CA ASP A 422 4.05 -4.00 17.14
C ASP A 422 3.81 -2.68 16.38
N GLN A 423 2.63 -2.55 15.76
CA GLN A 423 2.23 -1.37 15.01
C GLN A 423 0.72 -1.14 15.15
N LEU A 424 0.28 0.12 15.23
CA LEU A 424 -1.11 0.47 15.44
C LEU A 424 -1.46 1.81 14.79
N CYS A 425 -2.63 1.87 14.15
CA CYS A 425 -3.38 3.09 13.88
C CYS A 425 -4.79 2.96 14.45
N VAL A 426 -5.49 4.08 14.55
CA VAL A 426 -6.90 4.12 14.95
C VAL A 426 -7.81 4.30 13.75
N ILE A 427 -8.97 3.65 13.78
CA ILE A 427 -10.05 3.82 12.81
C ILE A 427 -11.04 4.85 13.35
N TYR A 428 -11.35 5.85 12.53
CA TYR A 428 -12.34 6.86 12.81
C TYR A 428 -13.63 6.57 12.05
N GLY A 429 -14.78 6.67 12.71
CA GLY A 429 -16.08 6.70 12.03
C GLY A 429 -16.99 7.79 12.58
N LEU A 430 -18.06 8.09 11.85
CA LEU A 430 -19.00 9.15 12.23
C LEU A 430 -19.68 8.86 13.58
N GLN A 431 -19.91 9.93 14.35
CA GLN A 431 -20.72 9.89 15.58
C GLN A 431 -22.20 9.68 15.29
#